data_AF-I3ICW9-F1
#
_entry.id   AF-I3ICW9-F1
#
_cell.length_a   1.000
_cell.length_b   1.000
_cell.length_c   1.000
_cell.angle_alpha   90.00
_cell.angle_beta   90.00
_cell.angle_gamma   90.00
#
_symmetry.space_group_name_H-M   'P 1'
#
loop_
_entity.id
_entity.type
_entity.pdbx_description
1 polymer ?
#
loop_
_entity_poly.entity_id
_entity_poly.type
_entity_poly.pdbx_seq_one_letter_code
_entity_poly.pdbx_strand_id
1 'polypeptide(L)'
;MWVQKEYQLKARARGFHLITEEIIQQLPELKQVKVGLLNILIKHTSASLTINENADPTVRKDFESFFNRAVAEDEPYYLHRDEGGDDMPAHLKASLLGASLNIPITNGRLNMGIWQGVYLTH
;
A
#
# COMPACT_ATOMS: atom_id res chain seq x y z
N MET A 1 16.25 3.58 19.78
CA MET A 1 16.52 2.28 19.14
C MET A 1 15.81 2.28 17.81
N TRP A 2 16.51 2.01 16.72
CA TRP A 2 15.92 1.89 15.37
C TRP A 2 15.96 0.43 14.97
N VAL A 3 14.84 -0.09 14.47
CA VAL A 3 14.73 -1.46 13.92
C VAL A 3 14.39 -1.31 12.45
N GLN A 4 15.13 -2.01 11.60
CA GLN A 4 14.88 -2.03 10.16
C GLN A 4 14.78 -3.48 9.71
N LYS A 5 13.77 -3.77 8.89
CA LYS A 5 13.54 -5.08 8.29
C LYS A 5 13.14 -4.92 6.84
N GLU A 6 13.55 -5.88 6.04
CA GLU A 6 13.07 -6.08 4.68
C GLU A 6 12.42 -7.46 4.61
N TYR A 7 11.24 -7.53 4.00
CA TYR A 7 10.54 -8.79 3.76
C TYR A 7 9.72 -8.68 2.48
N GLN A 8 9.42 -9.82 1.89
CA GLN A 8 8.65 -9.90 0.66
C GLN A 8 7.18 -10.15 1.00
N LEU A 9 6.29 -9.31 0.46
CA LEU A 9 4.85 -9.52 0.53
C LEU A 9 4.44 -10.65 -0.42
N LYS A 10 3.36 -11.35 -0.08
CA LYS A 10 2.75 -12.32 -1.00
C LYS A 10 2.28 -11.60 -2.27
N ALA A 11 2.61 -12.17 -3.42
CA ALA A 11 2.09 -11.71 -4.70
C ALA A 11 0.55 -11.70 -4.67
N ARG A 12 -0.06 -10.63 -5.18
CA ARG A 12 -1.50 -10.52 -5.34
C ARG A 12 -1.82 -10.22 -6.80
N ALA A 13 -3.04 -10.56 -7.23
CA ALA A 13 -3.57 -9.99 -8.46
C ALA A 13 -3.69 -8.46 -8.31
N ARG A 14 -3.87 -7.77 -9.44
CA ARG A 14 -4.15 -6.33 -9.46
C ARG A 14 -5.32 -5.97 -8.53
N GLY A 15 -5.27 -4.78 -7.93
CA GLY A 15 -6.35 -4.21 -7.15
C GLY A 15 -5.88 -3.60 -5.82
N PHE A 16 -6.79 -3.52 -4.86
CA PHE A 16 -6.51 -3.02 -3.51
C PHE A 16 -6.60 -4.16 -2.49
N HIS A 17 -5.52 -4.37 -1.73
CA HIS A 17 -5.38 -5.50 -0.80
C HIS A 17 -5.07 -5.01 0.61
N LEU A 18 -5.89 -5.38 1.58
CA LEU A 18 -5.59 -5.12 2.99
C LEU A 18 -4.41 -6.01 3.44
N ILE A 19 -3.31 -5.38 3.87
CA ILE A 19 -2.05 -6.05 4.26
C ILE A 19 -1.58 -5.71 5.68
N THR A 20 -2.40 -5.01 6.49
CA THR A 20 -2.05 -4.61 7.86
C THR A 20 -1.52 -5.77 8.71
N GLU A 21 -2.23 -6.90 8.73
CA GLU A 21 -1.84 -8.07 9.52
C GLU A 21 -0.57 -8.73 9.00
N GLU A 22 -0.38 -8.75 7.68
CA GLU A 22 0.84 -9.27 7.05
C GLU A 22 2.06 -8.45 7.46
N ILE A 23 1.94 -7.11 7.54
CA ILE A 23 2.98 -6.22 8.06
C ILE A 23 3.25 -6.50 9.55
N ILE A 24 2.21 -6.55 10.38
CA ILE A 24 2.36 -6.70 11.84
C ILE A 24 3.04 -8.03 12.18
N GLN A 25 2.74 -9.11 11.46
CA GLN A 25 3.37 -10.42 11.65
C GLN A 25 4.90 -10.39 11.44
N GLN A 26 5.40 -9.49 10.61
CA GLN A 26 6.83 -9.32 10.33
C GLN A 26 7.55 -8.44 11.37
N LEU A 27 6.80 -7.81 12.28
CA LEU A 27 7.30 -6.83 13.26
C LEU A 27 7.05 -7.29 14.72
N PRO A 28 7.58 -8.45 15.18
CA PRO A 28 7.45 -8.87 16.57
C PRO A 28 8.04 -7.86 17.58
N GLU A 29 9.03 -7.06 17.16
CA GLU A 29 9.65 -5.99 17.95
C GLU A 29 8.69 -4.84 18.25
N LEU A 30 7.60 -4.71 17.48
CA LEU A 30 6.59 -3.67 17.69
C LEU A 30 6.15 -3.66 19.16
N LYS A 31 5.96 -4.83 19.78
CA LYS A 31 5.53 -4.97 21.19
C LYS A 31 6.47 -4.30 22.20
N GLN A 32 7.72 -4.03 21.84
CA GLN A 32 8.73 -3.42 22.72
C GLN A 32 8.75 -1.89 22.60
N VAL A 33 8.06 -1.31 21.61
CA VAL A 33 8.07 0.12 21.33
C VAL A 33 6.93 0.82 22.08
N LYS A 34 7.29 1.61 23.10
CA LYS A 34 6.29 2.38 23.87
C LYS A 34 5.74 3.58 23.09
N VAL A 35 6.61 4.35 22.45
CA VAL A 35 6.27 5.48 21.57
C VAL A 35 7.27 5.48 20.42
N GLY A 36 6.80 5.58 19.18
CA GLY A 36 7.69 5.57 18.02
C GLY A 36 6.98 5.89 16.71
N LEU A 37 7.70 5.67 15.61
CA LEU A 37 7.20 5.84 14.25
C LEU A 37 7.60 4.61 13.44
N LEU A 38 6.63 4.02 12.73
CA LEU A 38 6.86 3.04 11.70
C LEU A 38 6.88 3.75 10.34
N ASN A 39 8.03 3.72 9.66
CA ASN A 39 8.10 4.02 8.25
C ASN A 39 8.01 2.70 7.46
N ILE A 40 7.15 2.66 6.45
CA ILE A 40 7.03 1.54 5.51
C ILE A 40 7.31 2.09 4.12
N LEU A 41 8.27 1.51 3.41
CA LEU A 41 8.58 1.84 2.02
C LEU A 41 8.37 0.59 1.17
N ILE A 42 7.56 0.67 0.12
CA ILE A 42 7.53 -0.35 -0.92
C ILE A 42 8.60 -0.07 -1.97
N LYS A 43 9.45 -1.07 -2.24
CA LYS A 43 10.56 -0.97 -3.21
C LYS A 43 10.09 -1.32 -4.64
N HIS A 44 9.02 -0.66 -5.09
CA HIS A 44 8.42 -0.85 -6.42
C HIS A 44 7.99 0.49 -7.02
N THR A 45 8.00 0.59 -8.35
CA THR A 45 7.59 1.80 -9.08
C THR A 45 6.16 1.74 -9.60
N SER A 46 5.60 0.53 -9.71
CA SER A 46 4.24 0.23 -10.18
C SER A 46 3.30 -0.23 -9.06
N ALA A 47 3.76 -0.16 -7.80
CA ALA A 47 2.96 -0.48 -6.63
C ALA A 47 3.06 0.63 -5.58
N SER A 48 2.02 0.77 -4.75
CA SER A 48 1.94 1.82 -3.73
C SER A 48 1.30 1.32 -2.44
N LEU A 49 1.41 2.17 -1.41
CA LEU A 49 0.84 1.94 -0.09
C LEU A 49 -0.10 3.09 0.26
N THR A 50 -1.28 2.76 0.77
CA THR A 50 -2.23 3.77 1.27
C THR A 50 -2.93 3.29 2.54
N ILE A 51 -3.54 4.22 3.27
CA ILE A 51 -4.33 3.90 4.48
C ILE A 51 -5.79 4.25 4.19
N ASN A 52 -6.67 3.26 4.31
CA ASN A 52 -8.11 3.45 4.15
C ASN A 52 -8.92 2.43 4.96
N GLU A 53 -10.22 2.31 4.68
CA GLU A 53 -11.17 1.54 5.48
C GLU A 53 -10.86 0.04 5.55
N ASN A 54 -10.72 -0.56 6.73
CA ASN A 54 -10.39 -1.97 6.87
C ASN A 54 -11.62 -2.90 6.95
N ALA A 55 -12.84 -2.35 7.02
CA ALA A 55 -14.05 -3.10 7.33
C ALA A 55 -14.82 -3.55 6.09
N ASP A 56 -15.28 -2.62 5.25
CA ASP A 56 -16.10 -2.98 4.10
C ASP A 56 -15.24 -3.35 2.87
N PRO A 57 -15.31 -4.60 2.36
CA PRO A 57 -14.59 -5.00 1.15
C PRO A 57 -15.04 -4.24 -0.13
N THR A 58 -16.22 -3.62 -0.14
CA THR A 58 -16.72 -2.84 -1.29
C THR A 58 -15.90 -1.57 -1.50
N VAL A 59 -15.38 -0.94 -0.45
CA VAL A 59 -14.48 0.22 -0.55
C VAL A 59 -13.28 -0.09 -1.44
N ARG A 60 -12.67 -1.28 -1.30
CA ARG A 60 -11.53 -1.70 -2.14
C ARG A 60 -11.91 -1.88 -3.60
N LYS A 61 -13.14 -2.32 -3.89
CA LYS A 61 -13.66 -2.45 -5.26
C LYS A 61 -13.95 -1.08 -5.88
N ASP A 62 -14.48 -0.14 -5.10
CA ASP A 62 -14.76 1.21 -5.56
C ASP A 62 -13.47 1.98 -5.83
N PHE A 63 -12.45 1.80 -4.99
CA PHE A 63 -11.11 2.32 -5.24
C PHE A 63 -10.54 1.80 -6.55
N GLU A 64 -10.58 0.48 -6.76
CA GLU A 64 -10.12 -0.13 -8.01
C GLU A 64 -10.89 0.44 -9.22
N SER A 65 -12.22 0.50 -9.13
CA SER A 65 -13.08 1.04 -10.19
C SER A 65 -12.77 2.51 -10.50
N PHE A 66 -12.56 3.34 -9.46
CA PHE A 66 -12.19 4.74 -9.63
C PHE A 66 -10.83 4.89 -10.32
N PHE A 67 -9.80 4.20 -9.84
CA PHE A 67 -8.46 4.32 -10.41
C PHE A 67 -8.37 3.75 -11.82
N ASN A 68 -9.14 2.73 -12.16
CA ASN A 68 -9.22 2.22 -13.53
C ASN A 68 -9.88 3.20 -14.50
N ARG A 69 -10.73 4.10 -14.00
CA ARG A 69 -11.32 5.18 -14.79
C ARG A 69 -10.44 6.43 -14.83
N ALA A 70 -9.84 6.80 -13.70
CA ALA A 70 -9.03 8.01 -13.57
C ALA A 70 -7.66 7.88 -14.26
N VAL A 71 -7.10 6.67 -14.24
CA VAL A 71 -5.85 6.30 -14.90
C VAL A 71 -6.13 5.07 -15.75
N ALA A 72 -6.82 5.30 -16.86
CA ALA A 72 -7.23 4.25 -17.80
C ALA A 72 -6.01 3.62 -18.49
N GLU A 73 -6.16 2.37 -18.88
CA GLU A 73 -5.20 1.64 -19.71
C GLU A 73 -5.25 2.12 -21.17
N ASP A 74 -4.18 1.86 -21.90
CA ASP A 74 -4.10 2.04 -23.35
C ASP A 74 -4.33 3.47 -23.88
N GLU A 75 -4.30 4.49 -23.01
CA GLU A 75 -4.40 5.89 -23.43
C GLU A 75 -3.37 6.23 -24.53
N PRO A 76 -3.78 6.87 -25.64
CA PRO A 76 -2.96 7.00 -26.84
C PRO A 76 -1.71 7.86 -26.65
N TYR A 77 -1.66 8.63 -25.56
CA TYR A 77 -0.51 9.46 -25.21
C TYR A 77 0.52 8.76 -24.30
N TYR A 78 0.23 7.55 -23.79
CA TYR A 78 1.21 6.77 -23.05
C TYR A 78 2.26 6.17 -23.99
N LEU A 79 3.52 6.51 -23.71
CA LEU A 79 4.68 6.02 -24.47
C LEU A 79 5.33 4.78 -23.83
N HIS A 80 5.25 4.64 -22.51
CA HIS A 80 5.78 3.48 -21.79
C HIS A 80 4.73 2.35 -21.81
N ARG A 81 5.02 1.28 -22.54
CA ARG A 81 4.11 0.14 -22.75
C ARG A 81 4.91 -1.16 -22.85
N ASP A 82 6.06 -1.19 -22.20
CA ASP A 82 7.04 -2.26 -22.36
C ASP A 82 6.52 -3.57 -21.74
N GLU A 83 5.69 -3.45 -20.68
CA GLU A 83 5.11 -4.58 -19.96
C GLU A 83 3.62 -4.84 -20.27
N GLY A 84 2.97 -4.00 -21.10
CA GLY A 84 1.56 -4.14 -21.46
C GLY A 84 0.76 -2.84 -21.39
N GLY A 85 -0.56 -2.93 -21.57
CA GLY A 85 -1.47 -1.78 -21.51
C GLY A 85 -1.62 -1.17 -20.11
N ASP A 86 -1.28 -1.93 -19.07
CA ASP A 86 -1.36 -1.57 -17.65
C ASP A 86 -0.05 -1.05 -17.04
N ASP A 87 1.06 -1.12 -17.78
CA ASP A 87 2.41 -0.70 -17.37
C ASP A 87 2.44 0.78 -16.90
N MET A 88 2.27 1.75 -17.82
CA MET A 88 2.23 3.16 -17.47
C MET A 88 1.13 3.53 -16.46
N PRO A 89 -0.11 3.01 -16.56
CA PRO A 89 -1.13 3.20 -15.53
C PRO A 89 -0.67 2.83 -14.12
N ALA A 90 0.03 1.71 -13.95
CA ALA A 90 0.50 1.27 -12.65
C ALA A 90 1.52 2.26 -12.05
N HIS A 91 2.43 2.78 -12.87
CA HIS A 91 3.39 3.83 -12.47
C HIS A 91 2.71 5.14 -12.05
N LEU A 92 1.66 5.56 -12.77
CA LEU A 92 0.88 6.76 -12.43
C LEU A 92 0.10 6.57 -11.13
N LYS A 93 -0.59 5.44 -10.97
CA LYS A 93 -1.31 5.09 -9.74
C LYS A 93 -0.36 5.06 -8.55
N ALA A 94 0.81 4.46 -8.71
CA ALA A 94 1.83 4.40 -7.67
C ALA A 94 2.34 5.79 -7.27
N SER A 95 2.54 6.68 -8.25
CA SER A 95 2.97 8.07 -7.99
C SER A 95 1.89 8.92 -7.30
N LEU A 96 0.61 8.67 -7.60
CA LEU A 96 -0.53 9.37 -6.99
C LEU A 96 -0.75 8.96 -5.53
N LEU A 97 -0.58 7.68 -5.22
CA LEU A 97 -0.83 7.13 -3.88
C LEU A 97 0.41 7.19 -2.97
N GLY A 98 1.59 7.04 -3.56
CA GLY A 98 2.87 7.11 -2.88
C GLY A 98 3.45 5.75 -2.49
N ALA A 99 4.78 5.67 -2.46
CA ALA A 99 5.51 4.45 -2.15
C ALA A 99 5.76 4.24 -0.64
N SER A 100 5.35 5.17 0.23
CA SER A 100 5.67 5.08 1.65
C SER A 100 4.59 5.59 2.58
N LEU A 101 4.52 4.98 3.76
CA LEU A 101 3.66 5.38 4.86
C LEU A 101 4.48 5.70 6.11
N ASN A 102 4.01 6.67 6.89
CA ASN A 102 4.53 6.99 8.22
C ASN A 102 3.39 6.82 9.23
N ILE A 103 3.51 5.83 10.11
CA ILE A 103 2.45 5.43 11.05
C ILE A 103 2.98 5.54 12.48
N PRO A 104 2.37 6.34 13.36
CA PRO A 104 2.79 6.41 14.76
C PRO A 104 2.60 5.08 15.48
N ILE A 105 3.45 4.79 16.47
CA ILE A 105 3.36 3.61 17.33
C ILE A 105 3.11 4.06 18.76
N THR A 106 2.13 3.44 19.42
CA THR A 106 1.83 3.66 20.84
C THR A 106 1.61 2.32 21.55
N ASN A 107 2.32 2.09 22.66
CA ASN A 107 2.21 0.89 23.49
C ASN A 107 2.25 -0.42 22.70
N GLY A 108 3.21 -0.49 21.77
CA GLY A 108 3.46 -1.65 20.93
C GLY A 108 2.38 -1.99 19.92
N ARG A 109 1.62 -0.97 19.48
CA ARG A 109 0.60 -1.08 18.44
C ARG A 109 0.71 0.08 17.46
N LEU A 110 0.30 -0.17 16.22
CA LEU A 110 0.09 0.92 15.25
C LEU A 110 -1.03 1.82 15.78
N ASN A 111 -0.74 3.11 15.91
CA ASN A 111 -1.68 4.11 16.40
C ASN A 111 -2.50 4.65 15.23
N MET A 112 -3.37 3.79 14.71
CA MET A 112 -4.32 4.10 13.63
C MET A 112 -5.74 4.11 14.18
N GLY A 113 -6.66 4.79 13.49
CA GLY A 113 -8.09 4.72 13.77
C GLY A 113 -8.64 3.30 13.61
N ILE A 114 -9.75 3.00 14.27
CA ILE A 114 -10.36 1.65 14.27
C ILE A 114 -10.69 1.14 12.87
N TRP A 115 -11.02 2.05 11.96
CA TRP A 115 -11.36 1.75 10.57
C TRP A 115 -10.15 1.82 9.64
N GLN A 116 -8.96 2.20 10.11
CA GLN A 116 -7.81 2.34 9.24
C GLN A 116 -7.07 1.01 9.06
N GLY A 117 -6.71 0.72 7.82
CA GLY A 117 -5.86 -0.39 7.43
C GLY A 117 -4.90 0.00 6.33
N VAL A 118 -3.75 -0.66 6.29
CA VAL A 118 -2.74 -0.47 5.26
C VAL A 118 -3.09 -1.32 4.06
N TYR A 119 -3.15 -0.68 2.90
CA TYR A 119 -3.40 -1.32 1.63
C TYR A 119 -2.11 -1.42 0.80
N LEU A 120 -1.95 -2.56 0.13
CA LEU A 120 -1.10 -2.71 -1.04
C LEU A 120 -1.96 -2.51 -2.28
N THR A 121 -1.48 -1.74 -3.24
CA THR A 121 -2.12 -1.60 -4.54
C THR A 121 -1.12 -1.58 -5.67
N HIS A 122 -1.47 -2.32 -6.72
CA HIS A 122 -0.77 -2.49 -7.98
C HIS A 122 -1.77 -3.04 -9.00
#